data_AF-A0A1F5HZB1-F1
#
_entry.id   AF-A0A1F5HZB1-F1
#
_cell.length_a   1.000
_cell.length_b   1.000
_cell.length_c   1.000
_cell.angle_alpha   90.00
_cell.angle_beta   90.00
_cell.angle_gamma   90.00
#
_symmetry.space_group_name_H-M   'P 1'
#
loop_
_entity.id
_entity.type
_entity.pdbx_description
1 polymer ?
#
loop_
_entity_poly.entity_id
_entity_poly.type
_entity_poly.pdbx_seq_one_letter_code
_entity_poly.pdbx_strand_id
1 'polypeptide(L)'
;MRDEKWLKDQLDFLLGRYFSNIEVSNPIEIKWGREAKYRFGSIRLLKPRGLRVLRGFRSIRRIREDQPQKSIITITSMFRNEAIPAGVVHYTITHELCHYAHGFSSANKQMFRHPHHGGVVNKELKDRGAEELIAVFKRWLKEYRHEILKTRSK
;
A
#
# COMPACT_ATOMS: atom_id res chain seq x y z
N MET A 1 0.56 14.46 -16.12
CA MET A 1 -0.15 13.39 -15.40
C MET A 1 0.87 12.38 -14.94
N ARG A 2 0.79 11.91 -13.69
CA ARG A 2 1.77 10.95 -13.15
C ARG A 2 1.63 9.58 -13.81
N ASP A 3 2.74 9.01 -14.22
CA ASP A 3 2.83 7.73 -14.91
C ASP A 3 3.28 6.60 -13.98
N GLU A 4 3.46 5.40 -14.53
CA GLU A 4 3.92 4.20 -13.85
C GLU A 4 5.36 4.35 -13.35
N LYS A 5 6.19 5.06 -14.13
CA LYS A 5 7.59 5.29 -13.77
C LYS A 5 7.67 6.17 -12.54
N TRP A 6 6.98 7.31 -12.53
CA TRP A 6 6.90 8.21 -11.39
C TRP A 6 6.46 7.48 -10.12
N LEU A 7 5.46 6.60 -10.24
CA LEU A 7 4.95 5.85 -9.09
C LEU A 7 5.98 4.85 -8.53
N LYS A 8 6.72 4.17 -9.40
CA LYS A 8 7.82 3.28 -9.01
C LYS A 8 8.95 4.08 -8.36
N ASP A 9 9.36 5.20 -8.96
CA ASP A 9 10.37 6.09 -8.40
C ASP A 9 9.98 6.58 -6.99
N GLN A 10 8.69 6.86 -6.75
CA GLN A 10 8.20 7.22 -5.41
C GLN A 10 8.27 6.07 -4.42
N LEU A 11 7.93 4.84 -4.84
CA LEU A 11 8.07 3.67 -3.96
C LEU A 11 9.53 3.51 -3.53
N ASP A 12 10.46 3.53 -4.48
CA ASP A 12 11.88 3.33 -4.22
C ASP A 12 12.44 4.43 -3.29
N PHE A 13 12.09 5.69 -3.57
CA PHE A 13 12.45 6.82 -2.73
C PHE A 13 11.94 6.67 -1.29
N LEU A 14 10.65 6.38 -1.11
CA LEU A 14 10.02 6.30 0.20
C LEU A 14 10.48 5.08 1.00
N LEU A 15 10.70 3.95 0.32
CA LEU A 15 11.25 2.74 0.91
C LEU A 15 12.65 3.03 1.46
N GLY A 16 13.54 3.63 0.66
CA GLY A 16 14.90 3.99 1.09
C GLY A 16 14.94 5.08 2.17
N ARG A 17 14.03 6.06 2.09
CA ARG A 17 13.98 7.21 3.01
C ARG A 17 13.49 6.83 4.42
N TYR A 18 12.41 6.04 4.50
CA TYR A 18 11.69 5.81 5.77
C TYR A 18 11.67 4.34 6.21
N PHE A 19 11.98 3.40 5.31
CA PHE A 19 11.88 1.96 5.55
C PHE A 19 13.18 1.20 5.24
N SER A 20 14.33 1.88 5.21
CA SER A 20 15.63 1.24 4.96
C SER A 20 16.02 0.18 5.98
N ASN A 21 15.39 0.20 7.16
CA ASN A 21 15.63 -0.74 8.25
C ASN A 21 14.71 -1.97 8.23
N ILE A 22 13.77 -2.10 7.29
CA ILE A 22 12.86 -3.26 7.24
C ILE A 22 13.45 -4.38 6.39
N GLU A 23 13.26 -5.62 6.82
CA GLU A 23 13.57 -6.79 6.01
C GLU A 23 12.49 -6.97 4.93
N VAL A 24 12.90 -6.83 3.66
CA VAL A 24 12.05 -7.06 2.50
C VAL A 24 12.10 -8.56 2.15
N SER A 25 11.28 -9.35 2.85
CA SER A 25 11.23 -10.82 2.67
C SER A 25 10.65 -11.27 1.34
N ASN A 26 9.95 -10.37 0.64
CA ASN A 26 9.37 -10.65 -0.66
C ASN A 26 9.33 -9.36 -1.50
N PRO A 27 9.41 -9.43 -2.84
CA PRO A 27 9.31 -8.25 -3.69
C PRO A 27 8.05 -7.44 -3.40
N ILE A 28 8.21 -6.11 -3.36
CA ILE A 28 7.11 -5.15 -3.23
C ILE A 28 6.97 -4.46 -4.58
N GLU A 29 5.82 -4.63 -5.22
CA GLU A 29 5.45 -3.94 -6.45
C GLU A 29 4.40 -2.87 -6.15
N ILE A 30 4.42 -1.79 -6.91
CA ILE A 30 3.39 -0.75 -6.86
C ILE A 30 2.75 -0.55 -8.24
N LYS A 31 1.45 -0.26 -8.25
CA LYS A 31 0.71 0.05 -9.47
C LYS A 31 -0.47 0.99 -9.23
N TRP A 32 -0.90 1.62 -10.32
CA TRP A 32 -2.19 2.29 -10.36
C TRP A 32 -3.34 1.28 -10.39
N GLY A 33 -4.37 1.53 -9.60
CA GLY A 33 -5.63 0.81 -9.57
C GLY A 33 -6.72 1.55 -10.35
N ARG A 34 -7.98 1.20 -10.07
CA ARG A 34 -9.14 1.96 -10.55
C ARG A 34 -9.29 3.26 -9.75
N GLU A 35 -10.05 4.19 -10.29
CA GLU A 35 -10.44 5.39 -9.56
C GLU A 35 -11.33 4.97 -8.37
N ALA A 36 -11.04 5.53 -7.20
CA ALA A 36 -11.74 5.19 -5.97
C ALA A 36 -11.87 6.43 -5.08
N LYS A 37 -13.10 6.73 -4.67
CA LYS A 37 -13.43 7.94 -3.91
C LYS A 37 -13.10 7.85 -2.41
N TYR A 38 -12.99 6.64 -1.86
CA TYR A 38 -12.90 6.45 -0.41
C TYR A 38 -11.75 5.54 0.04
N ARG A 39 -11.16 4.76 -0.88
CA ARG A 39 -10.02 3.88 -0.60
C ARG A 39 -8.88 4.25 -1.54
N PHE A 40 -7.93 5.00 -1.02
CA PHE A 40 -6.86 5.58 -1.84
C PHE A 40 -5.67 4.63 -2.07
N GLY A 41 -5.48 3.66 -1.17
CA GLY A 41 -4.44 2.65 -1.23
C GLY A 41 -4.94 1.28 -0.79
N SER A 42 -4.22 0.24 -1.19
CA SER A 42 -4.28 -1.08 -0.57
C SER A 42 -3.02 -1.88 -0.85
N ILE A 43 -2.69 -2.80 0.05
CA ILE A 43 -1.64 -3.80 -0.17
C ILE A 43 -2.19 -5.23 -0.05
N ARG A 44 -1.71 -6.12 -0.93
CA ARG A 44 -2.06 -7.55 -0.90
C ARG A 44 -0.85 -8.43 -1.18
N LEU A 45 -0.80 -9.60 -0.55
CA LEU A 45 0.16 -10.66 -0.86
C LEU A 45 -0.38 -11.55 -1.98
N LEU A 46 0.33 -11.63 -3.09
CA LEU A 46 0.10 -12.63 -4.12
C LEU A 46 0.92 -13.88 -3.80
N LYS A 47 0.21 -15.00 -3.62
CA LYS A 47 0.80 -16.33 -3.49
C LYS A 47 0.92 -16.98 -4.88
N PRO A 48 1.97 -17.80 -5.13
CA PRO A 48 2.10 -18.54 -6.37
C PRO A 48 0.84 -19.35 -6.68
N ARG A 49 0.46 -19.40 -7.96
CA ARG A 49 -0.64 -20.24 -8.45
C ARG A 49 -0.20 -21.71 -8.40
N GLY A 50 -0.39 -22.35 -7.26
CA GLY A 50 -0.09 -23.77 -7.03
C GLY A 50 -0.70 -24.32 -5.75
N LEU A 51 -1.00 -23.48 -4.76
CA LEU A 51 -1.60 -23.92 -3.50
C LEU A 51 -3.14 -23.91 -3.57
N ARG A 52 -3.72 -24.77 -4.42
CA ARG A 52 -5.08 -25.28 -4.18
C ARG A 52 -4.91 -26.62 -3.49
N VAL A 53 -5.04 -26.64 -2.16
CA VAL A 53 -5.36 -27.89 -1.46
C VAL A 53 -6.78 -28.25 -1.92
N LEU A 54 -6.89 -29.06 -2.98
CA LEU A 54 -8.11 -29.82 -3.19
C LEU A 54 -8.21 -30.72 -1.96
N ARG A 55 -9.17 -30.45 -1.07
CA ARG A 55 -9.65 -31.43 -0.10
C ARG A 55 -10.08 -32.67 -0.90
N GLY A 56 -9.22 -33.68 -1.03
CA GLY A 56 -9.66 -35.03 -1.40
C GLY A 56 -8.84 -35.85 -2.40
N PHE A 57 -7.88 -35.33 -3.18
CA PHE A 57 -7.20 -36.19 -4.18
C PHE A 57 -5.67 -36.07 -4.18
N ARG A 58 -5.04 -37.18 -3.85
CA ARG A 58 -3.61 -37.48 -4.02
C ARG A 58 -3.28 -37.50 -5.51
N SER A 59 -2.93 -36.36 -6.10
CA SER A 59 -2.16 -36.34 -7.34
C SER A 59 -1.03 -35.32 -7.22
N ILE A 60 0.19 -35.86 -7.08
CA ILE A 60 1.43 -35.11 -7.13
C ILE A 60 1.64 -34.72 -8.59
N ARG A 61 1.11 -33.57 -9.01
CA ARG A 61 1.59 -32.90 -10.21
C ARG A 61 2.82 -32.09 -9.81
N ARG A 62 3.97 -32.39 -10.42
CA ARG A 62 5.19 -31.57 -10.38
C ARG A 62 4.79 -30.10 -10.49
N ILE A 63 4.95 -29.37 -9.40
CA ILE A 63 4.69 -27.94 -9.31
C ILE A 63 5.74 -27.29 -10.19
N ARG A 64 5.32 -26.70 -11.32
CA ARG A 64 6.15 -25.71 -11.98
C ARG A 64 6.30 -24.56 -10.98
N GLU A 65 7.44 -24.55 -10.31
CA GLU A 65 8.07 -23.36 -9.78
C GLU A 65 7.97 -22.29 -10.86
N ASP A 66 7.47 -21.09 -10.56
CA ASP A 66 7.83 -19.97 -11.44
C ASP A 66 7.56 -18.57 -10.93
N GLN A 67 6.91 -18.34 -9.78
CA GLN A 67 6.81 -16.97 -9.26
C GLN A 67 6.92 -16.94 -7.73
N PRO A 68 7.89 -16.21 -7.15
CA PRO A 68 7.94 -15.99 -5.72
C PRO A 68 6.70 -15.25 -5.24
N GLN A 69 6.39 -15.37 -3.94
CA GLN A 69 5.35 -14.52 -3.34
C GLN A 69 5.74 -13.06 -3.53
N LYS A 70 4.75 -12.19 -3.79
CA LYS A 70 5.00 -10.75 -3.92
C LYS A 70 3.88 -9.92 -3.33
N SER A 71 4.23 -8.80 -2.75
CA SER A 71 3.27 -7.84 -2.21
C SER A 71 3.00 -6.78 -3.26
N ILE A 72 1.73 -6.48 -3.51
CA ILE A 72 1.33 -5.46 -4.48
C ILE A 72 0.61 -4.33 -3.74
N ILE A 73 1.23 -3.16 -3.74
CA ILE A 73 0.61 -1.89 -3.38
C ILE A 73 -0.18 -1.38 -4.60
N THR A 74 -1.45 -1.05 -4.40
CA THR A 74 -2.32 -0.47 -5.41
C THR A 74 -2.77 0.90 -4.95
N ILE A 75 -2.43 1.93 -5.72
CA ILE A 75 -2.84 3.32 -5.45
C ILE A 75 -3.96 3.70 -6.41
N THR A 76 -4.98 4.43 -5.96
CA THR A 76 -6.08 4.87 -6.83
C THR A 76 -5.57 5.68 -8.03
N SER A 77 -6.15 5.46 -9.21
CA SER A 77 -5.77 6.24 -10.41
C SER A 77 -6.15 7.72 -10.31
N MET A 78 -7.03 8.09 -9.38
CA MET A 78 -7.36 9.51 -9.11
C MET A 78 -6.09 10.33 -8.88
N PHE A 79 -5.11 9.74 -8.20
CA PHE A 79 -3.84 10.38 -7.82
C PHE A 79 -2.87 10.61 -8.98
N ARG A 80 -3.21 10.13 -10.20
CA ARG A 80 -2.49 10.50 -11.41
C ARG A 80 -2.63 12.00 -11.74
N ASN A 81 -3.74 12.61 -11.35
CA ASN A 81 -3.97 14.04 -11.51
C ASN A 81 -3.02 14.83 -10.59
N GLU A 82 -2.23 15.71 -11.19
CA GLU A 82 -1.22 16.51 -10.48
C GLU A 82 -1.81 17.60 -9.59
N ALA A 83 -3.10 17.94 -9.77
CA ALA A 83 -3.84 18.77 -8.82
C ALA A 83 -3.87 18.17 -7.40
N ILE A 84 -3.71 16.85 -7.28
CA ILE A 84 -3.56 16.19 -5.99
C ILE A 84 -2.10 16.31 -5.55
N PRO A 85 -1.79 16.86 -4.36
CA PRO A 85 -0.42 17.06 -3.92
C PRO A 85 0.37 15.75 -3.86
N ALA A 86 1.64 15.76 -4.27
CA ALA A 86 2.51 14.57 -4.23
C ALA A 86 2.60 13.96 -2.82
N GLY A 87 2.64 14.80 -1.78
CA GLY A 87 2.65 14.35 -0.38
C GLY A 87 1.43 13.51 0.04
N VAL A 88 0.27 13.66 -0.61
CA VAL A 88 -0.90 12.81 -0.39
C VAL A 88 -0.65 11.40 -0.93
N VAL A 89 -0.01 11.32 -2.10
CA VAL A 89 0.40 10.06 -2.70
C VAL A 89 1.48 9.40 -1.85
N HIS A 90 2.47 10.17 -1.40
CA HIS A 90 3.55 9.68 -0.55
C HIS A 90 3.01 9.11 0.76
N TYR A 91 2.14 9.86 1.46
CA TYR A 91 1.47 9.37 2.66
C TYR A 91 0.79 8.02 2.40
N THR A 92 0.05 7.90 1.30
CA THR A 92 -0.69 6.68 0.96
C THR A 92 0.27 5.51 0.71
N ILE A 93 1.37 5.73 -0.01
CA ILE A 93 2.41 4.70 -0.21
C ILE A 93 3.02 4.29 1.13
N THR A 94 3.45 5.25 1.95
CA THR A 94 4.07 4.96 3.25
C THR A 94 3.09 4.29 4.22
N HIS A 95 1.79 4.58 4.11
CA HIS A 95 0.75 3.91 4.88
C HIS A 95 0.67 2.42 4.54
N GLU A 96 0.68 2.08 3.24
CA GLU A 96 0.71 0.68 2.79
C GLU A 96 2.04 -0.01 3.13
N LEU A 97 3.17 0.73 3.14
CA LEU A 97 4.46 0.21 3.62
C LEU A 97 4.46 -0.06 5.13
N CYS A 98 3.78 0.74 5.95
CA CYS A 98 3.58 0.41 7.37
C CYS A 98 2.82 -0.91 7.53
N HIS A 99 1.80 -1.17 6.70
CA HIS A 99 1.13 -2.47 6.71
C HIS A 99 2.08 -3.61 6.40
N TYR A 100 2.91 -3.45 5.35
CA TYR A 100 3.92 -4.43 5.00
C TYR A 100 4.91 -4.67 6.15
N ALA A 101 5.47 -3.59 6.71
CA ALA A 101 6.43 -3.64 7.80
C ALA A 101 5.85 -4.37 9.02
N HIS A 102 4.58 -4.11 9.36
CA HIS A 102 3.85 -4.77 10.44
C HIS A 102 3.50 -6.25 10.18
N GLY A 103 3.88 -6.79 9.02
CA GLY A 103 3.62 -8.17 8.63
C GLY A 103 2.27 -8.40 7.93
N PHE A 104 1.46 -7.36 7.72
CA PHE A 104 0.23 -7.49 6.96
C PHE A 104 0.52 -7.56 5.47
N SER A 105 -0.16 -8.47 4.75
CA SER A 105 0.00 -8.63 3.30
C SER A 105 1.46 -8.82 2.86
N SER A 106 2.26 -9.48 3.71
CA SER A 106 3.68 -9.81 3.50
C SER A 106 3.94 -11.26 3.92
N ALA A 107 5.11 -11.79 3.60
CA ALA A 107 5.57 -13.06 4.17
C ALA A 107 6.11 -12.93 5.61
N ASN A 108 6.20 -11.72 6.16
CA ASN A 108 6.73 -11.46 7.51
C ASN A 108 5.77 -11.94 8.61
N LYS A 109 6.31 -12.20 9.80
CA LYS A 109 5.50 -12.48 10.99
C LYS A 109 4.69 -11.24 11.35
N GLN A 110 3.38 -11.41 11.51
CA GLN A 110 2.46 -10.35 11.87
C GLN A 110 2.75 -9.84 13.29
N MET A 111 3.08 -8.54 13.41
CA MET A 111 3.44 -7.90 14.69
C MET A 111 2.23 -7.47 15.52
N PHE A 112 1.08 -7.22 14.87
CA PHE A 112 -0.15 -6.76 15.53
C PHE A 112 -1.35 -7.59 15.11
N ARG A 113 -2.32 -7.82 16.00
CA ARG A 113 -3.56 -8.54 15.65
C ARG A 113 -4.41 -7.82 14.60
N HIS A 114 -4.41 -6.48 14.58
CA HIS A 114 -5.21 -5.65 13.68
C HIS A 114 -4.39 -4.50 13.07
N PRO A 115 -4.59 -4.18 11.77
CA PRO A 115 -3.69 -3.29 11.02
C PRO A 115 -3.71 -1.80 11.38
N HIS A 116 -4.74 -1.32 12.05
CA HIS A 116 -4.87 0.11 12.41
C HIS A 116 -5.22 0.36 13.88
N HIS A 117 -5.26 -0.69 14.70
CA HIS A 117 -5.72 -0.53 16.09
C HIS A 117 -4.78 0.41 16.85
N GLY A 118 -5.35 1.33 17.63
CA GLY A 118 -4.58 2.32 18.40
C GLY A 118 -3.81 3.35 17.58
N GLY A 119 -4.11 3.52 16.29
CA GLY A 119 -3.39 4.49 15.45
C GLY A 119 -1.95 4.07 15.12
N VAL A 120 -1.67 2.76 15.20
CA VAL A 120 -0.33 2.17 15.03
C VAL A 120 0.39 2.63 13.76
N VAL A 121 -0.33 2.83 12.64
CA VAL A 121 0.28 3.32 11.39
C VAL A 121 0.77 4.76 11.53
N ASN A 122 0.00 5.66 12.15
CA ASN A 122 0.43 7.04 12.34
C ASN A 122 1.59 7.13 13.33
N LYS A 123 1.60 6.25 14.35
CA LYS A 123 2.72 6.14 15.29
C LYS A 123 3.98 5.68 14.55
N GLU A 124 3.88 4.61 13.77
CA GLU A 124 4.98 4.09 12.96
C GLU A 124 5.55 5.15 12.00
N LEU A 125 4.68 5.90 11.32
CA LEU A 125 5.13 6.99 10.43
C LEU A 125 5.85 8.11 11.19
N LYS A 126 5.38 8.48 12.39
CA LYS A 126 6.06 9.47 13.24
C LYS A 126 7.41 8.96 13.71
N ASP A 127 7.46 7.72 14.19
CA ASP A 127 8.69 7.09 14.69
C ASP A 127 9.75 6.94 13.56
N ARG A 128 9.29 6.84 12.30
CA ARG A 128 10.13 6.85 11.09
C ARG A 128 10.48 8.25 10.57
N GLY A 129 9.99 9.32 11.20
CA GLY A 129 10.26 10.70 10.80
C GLY A 129 9.46 11.19 9.58
N ALA A 130 8.30 10.60 9.31
CA ALA A 130 7.40 10.94 8.20
C ALA A 130 6.13 11.70 8.65
N GLU A 131 6.22 12.44 9.76
CA GLU A 131 5.06 13.14 10.36
C GLU A 131 4.46 14.22 9.44
N GLU A 132 5.30 14.87 8.64
CA GLU A 132 4.90 15.87 7.64
C GLU A 132 3.92 15.28 6.62
N LEU A 133 4.08 14.01 6.24
CA LEU A 133 3.18 13.33 5.30
C LEU A 133 1.79 13.16 5.90
N ILE A 134 1.72 12.87 7.22
CA ILE A 134 0.46 12.76 7.95
C ILE A 134 -0.29 14.10 7.92
N ALA A 135 0.43 15.21 8.17
CA ALA A 135 -0.15 16.54 8.18
C ALA A 135 -0.68 16.95 6.79
N VAL A 136 0.11 16.73 5.74
CA VAL A 136 -0.28 17.00 4.35
C VAL A 136 -1.54 16.21 3.98
N PHE A 137 -1.56 14.90 4.27
CA PHE A 137 -2.71 14.06 3.96
C PHE A 137 -3.97 14.47 4.71
N LYS A 138 -3.87 14.77 6.01
CA LYS A 138 -5.02 15.20 6.81
C LYS A 138 -5.62 16.51 6.31
N ARG A 139 -4.79 17.49 5.93
CA ARG A 139 -5.24 18.76 5.36
C ARG A 139 -5.99 18.54 4.05
N TRP A 140 -5.37 17.82 3.11
CA TRP A 140 -5.99 17.50 1.84
C TRP A 140 -7.30 16.71 2.01
N LEU A 141 -7.32 15.72 2.91
CA LEU A 141 -8.51 14.90 3.14
C LEU A 141 -9.67 15.73 3.68
N LYS A 142 -9.40 16.76 4.48
CA LYS A 142 -10.43 17.69 4.96
C LYS A 142 -11.06 18.40 3.76
N GLU A 143 -10.26 19.00 2.89
CA GLU A 143 -10.73 19.72 1.69
C GLU A 143 -11.51 18.80 0.75
N TYR A 144 -10.93 17.66 0.40
CA TYR A 144 -11.54 16.64 -0.46
C TYR A 144 -12.91 16.16 0.04
N ARG A 145 -13.07 15.99 1.37
CA ARG A 145 -14.36 15.62 1.96
C ARG A 145 -15.43 16.69 1.73
N HIS A 146 -15.08 17.97 1.84
CA HIS A 146 -16.03 19.05 1.58
C HIS A 146 -16.47 19.06 0.11
N GLU A 147 -15.55 18.82 -0.82
CA GLU A 147 -15.86 18.75 -2.26
C GLU A 147 -16.78 17.58 -2.61
N ILE A 148 -16.51 16.39 -2.06
CA ILE A 148 -17.38 15.22 -2.24
C ILE A 148 -18.79 15.53 -1.72
N LEU A 149 -18.91 16.12 -0.53
CA LEU A 149 -20.23 16.42 0.06
C LEU A 149 -21.01 17.43 -0.79
N LYS A 150 -20.37 18.48 -1.29
CA LYS A 150 -21.00 19.47 -2.19
C LYS A 150 -21.53 18.82 -3.47
N THR A 151 -20.77 17.90 -4.05
CA THR A 151 -21.15 17.19 -5.28
C THR A 151 -22.34 16.23 -5.06
N ARG A 152 -22.61 15.81 -3.82
CA ARG A 152 -23.76 14.94 -3.49
C ARG A 152 -25.06 15.70 -3.23
N SER A 153 -24.97 16.99 -2.93
CA SER A 153 -26.13 17.85 -2.66
C SER A 153 -26.68 18.55 -3.91
N LYS A 154 -26.11 18.25 -5.08
CA LYS A 154 -26.60 18.65 -6.40
C LYS A 154 -27.11 17.42 -7.12
#